data_AF-A0A0H1RA14-F1
#
_entry.id   AF-A0A0H1RA14-F1
#
_cell.length_a   1.000
_cell.length_b   1.000
_cell.length_c   1.000
_cell.angle_alpha   90.00
_cell.angle_beta   90.00
_cell.angle_gamma   90.00
#
_symmetry.space_group_name_H-M   'P 1'
#
loop_
_entity.id
_entity.type
_entity.pdbx_description
1 polymer ?
#
loop_
_entity_poly.entity_id
_entity_poly.type
_entity_poly.pdbx_seq_one_letter_code
_entity_poly.pdbx_strand_id
1 'polypeptide(L)'
;MLDRNVPEDKFNAFVTSFATLWIDGRTRRQDSGEMRAIKKASIRDFDQLCHPAHAGRFVINPVDNGVPPLFTPTEMAAIFEANNGLIEALLPDYIDHLGDEGTGSLDDLYVRRGVYMAAVDTVRRELHYLSSYSLTVGPVEQFVQTWTPATRDTGEPSIISAPLPAIQHRVVAFAPFIQSMDLSQLKFVVAPPVEEIPLQGDGIHGGIHEFTFR
;
A
#
# COMPACT_ATOMS: atom_id res chain seq x y z
N MET A 1 18.18 -14.26 1.25
CA MET A 1 17.42 -15.38 1.86
C MET A 1 16.61 -14.83 3.01
N LEU A 2 15.29 -14.88 2.91
CA LEU A 2 14.32 -14.48 3.93
C LEU A 2 14.28 -15.56 5.04
N ASP A 3 15.39 -15.73 5.76
CA ASP A 3 15.58 -16.78 6.77
C ASP A 3 15.13 -16.34 8.18
N ARG A 4 14.23 -15.34 8.26
CA ARG A 4 13.73 -14.75 9.52
C ARG A 4 12.38 -15.35 9.93
N ASN A 5 12.36 -16.65 10.22
CA ASN A 5 11.23 -17.33 10.89
C ASN A 5 9.86 -17.33 10.17
N VAL A 6 9.79 -17.05 8.86
CA VAL A 6 8.54 -17.22 8.09
C VAL A 6 8.55 -18.60 7.42
N PRO A 7 7.60 -19.50 7.74
CA PRO A 7 7.49 -20.79 7.08
C PRO A 7 7.33 -20.66 5.56
N GLU A 8 8.08 -21.48 4.82
CA GLU A 8 8.12 -21.46 3.35
C GLU A 8 6.72 -21.60 2.73
N ASP A 9 5.88 -22.48 3.28
CA ASP A 9 4.50 -22.67 2.81
C ASP A 9 3.66 -21.40 2.91
N LYS A 10 3.80 -20.64 4.00
CA LYS A 10 3.09 -19.36 4.18
C LYS A 10 3.62 -18.29 3.24
N PHE A 11 4.93 -18.25 3.03
CA PHE A 11 5.56 -17.32 2.10
C PHE A 11 5.13 -17.60 0.65
N ASN A 12 5.10 -18.86 0.23
CA ASN A 12 4.63 -19.27 -1.09
C ASN A 12 3.14 -18.95 -1.29
N ALA A 13 2.32 -19.18 -0.26
CA ALA A 13 0.92 -18.76 -0.28
C ALA A 13 0.77 -17.23 -0.42
N PHE A 14 1.62 -16.45 0.25
CA PHE A 14 1.65 -15.00 0.14
C PHE A 14 2.03 -14.52 -1.27
N VAL A 15 3.15 -14.99 -1.82
CA VAL A 15 3.63 -14.64 -3.16
C VAL A 15 2.58 -15.00 -4.21
N THR A 16 2.02 -16.21 -4.12
CA THR A 16 0.98 -16.68 -5.04
C THR A 16 -0.29 -15.84 -4.94
N SER A 17 -0.73 -15.50 -3.72
CA SER A 17 -1.91 -14.67 -3.49
C SER A 17 -1.73 -13.26 -4.08
N PHE A 18 -0.56 -12.65 -3.92
CA PHE A 18 -0.29 -11.35 -4.53
C PHE A 18 -0.16 -11.43 -6.05
N ALA A 19 0.52 -12.43 -6.61
CA ALA A 19 0.65 -12.58 -8.05
C ALA A 19 -0.69 -12.85 -8.75
N THR A 20 -1.59 -13.63 -8.13
CA THR A 20 -2.84 -14.07 -8.79
C THR A 20 -4.07 -13.27 -8.38
N LEU A 21 -4.22 -12.92 -7.11
CA LEU A 21 -5.45 -12.31 -6.58
C LEU A 21 -5.37 -10.78 -6.49
N TRP A 22 -4.18 -10.19 -6.46
CA TRP A 22 -4.03 -8.73 -6.40
C TRP A 22 -4.29 -8.05 -7.75
N ILE A 23 -3.91 -8.71 -8.85
CA ILE A 23 -4.01 -8.19 -10.21
C ILE A 23 -5.47 -8.17 -10.68
N ASP A 24 -6.25 -9.18 -10.30
CA ASP A 24 -7.50 -9.56 -10.97
C ASP A 24 -8.78 -8.87 -10.41
N GLY A 25 -8.67 -7.59 -10.04
CA GLY A 25 -9.83 -6.76 -9.68
C GLY A 25 -10.22 -6.73 -8.19
N ARG A 26 -11.12 -5.79 -7.84
CA ARG A 26 -11.48 -5.40 -6.45
C ARG A 26 -12.12 -6.52 -5.64
N THR A 27 -13.00 -7.32 -6.25
CA THR A 27 -13.77 -8.37 -5.56
C THR A 27 -12.85 -9.46 -5.03
N ARG A 28 -11.93 -9.98 -5.84
CA ARG A 28 -10.92 -10.96 -5.41
C ARG A 28 -9.95 -10.38 -4.39
N ARG A 29 -9.62 -9.09 -4.49
CA ARG A 29 -8.78 -8.37 -3.53
C ARG A 29 -9.41 -8.20 -2.15
N GLN A 30 -10.72 -8.04 -2.04
CA GLN A 30 -11.40 -7.69 -0.78
C GLN A 30 -12.11 -8.87 -0.11
N ASP A 31 -12.53 -9.86 -0.91
CA ASP A 31 -13.46 -10.90 -0.46
C ASP A 31 -12.84 -12.30 -0.37
N SER A 32 -11.66 -12.54 -0.99
CA SER A 32 -10.99 -13.84 -0.88
C SER A 32 -10.49 -14.11 0.55
N GLY A 33 -10.65 -15.35 1.00
CA GLY A 33 -10.27 -15.79 2.34
C GLY A 33 -8.79 -15.58 2.62
N GLU A 34 -7.91 -15.96 1.68
CA GLU A 34 -6.46 -15.79 1.86
C GLU A 34 -6.06 -14.32 1.94
N MET A 35 -6.64 -13.45 1.11
CA MET A 35 -6.36 -12.02 1.20
C MET A 35 -6.96 -11.39 2.46
N ARG A 36 -8.07 -11.88 3.00
CA ARG A 36 -8.54 -11.40 4.31
C ARG A 36 -7.61 -11.88 5.45
N ALA A 37 -7.05 -13.08 5.37
CA ALA A 37 -6.10 -13.58 6.35
C ALA A 37 -4.77 -12.80 6.30
N ILE A 38 -4.22 -12.58 5.10
CA ILE A 38 -2.97 -11.84 4.87
C ILE A 38 -3.15 -10.35 5.17
N LYS A 39 -4.08 -9.69 4.45
CA LYS A 39 -4.17 -8.22 4.39
C LYS A 39 -4.76 -7.59 5.63
N LYS A 40 -5.59 -8.33 6.36
CA LYS A 40 -6.60 -7.74 7.23
C LYS A 40 -6.45 -8.21 8.67
N ALA A 41 -6.23 -9.51 8.90
CA ALA A 41 -5.95 -10.03 10.23
C ALA A 41 -4.46 -9.90 10.62
N SER A 42 -3.53 -10.32 9.76
CA SER A 42 -2.09 -10.32 10.10
C SER A 42 -1.53 -8.91 10.36
N ILE A 43 -1.90 -7.92 9.53
CA ILE A 43 -1.47 -6.51 9.68
C ILE A 43 -2.14 -5.86 10.90
N ARG A 44 -3.45 -6.12 11.11
CA ARG A 44 -4.16 -5.63 12.29
C ARG A 44 -3.51 -6.14 13.56
N ASP A 45 -3.23 -7.43 13.64
CA ASP A 45 -2.68 -8.06 14.84
C ASP A 45 -1.27 -7.54 15.12
N PHE A 46 -0.48 -7.29 14.07
CA PHE A 46 0.80 -6.59 14.18
C PHE A 46 0.65 -5.15 14.70
N ASP A 47 -0.22 -4.34 14.09
CA ASP A 47 -0.47 -2.96 14.50
C ASP A 47 -0.99 -2.88 15.94
N GLN A 48 -1.84 -3.83 16.37
CA GLN A 48 -2.35 -3.93 17.74
C GLN A 48 -1.24 -4.27 18.74
N LEU A 49 -0.28 -5.13 18.35
CA LEU A 49 0.85 -5.49 19.21
C LEU A 49 1.81 -4.30 19.37
N CYS A 50 2.15 -3.63 18.27
CA CYS A 50 3.18 -2.58 18.24
C CYS A 50 2.63 -1.19 18.62
N HIS A 51 1.38 -0.89 18.27
CA HIS A 51 0.75 0.42 18.42
C HIS A 51 -0.66 0.33 19.02
N PRO A 52 -0.84 -0.23 20.23
CA PRO A 52 -2.16 -0.51 20.82
C PRO A 52 -3.05 0.73 20.95
N ALA A 53 -2.47 1.92 21.12
CA ALA A 53 -3.22 3.16 21.24
C ALA A 53 -3.78 3.68 19.90
N HIS A 54 -3.20 3.28 18.76
CA HIS A 54 -3.50 3.85 17.43
C HIS A 54 -3.99 2.83 16.41
N ALA A 55 -3.86 1.53 16.69
CA ALA A 55 -4.28 0.45 15.81
C ALA A 55 -5.73 0.63 15.32
N GLY A 56 -5.92 0.60 14.00
CA GLY A 56 -7.23 0.72 13.36
C GLY A 56 -7.84 2.12 13.30
N ARG A 57 -7.24 3.15 13.93
CA ARG A 57 -7.77 4.53 13.88
C ARG A 57 -7.78 5.13 12.49
N PHE A 58 -6.82 4.73 11.67
CA PHE A 58 -6.62 5.24 10.31
C PHE A 58 -7.20 4.31 9.23
N VAL A 59 -8.14 3.42 9.61
CA VAL A 59 -8.84 2.52 8.69
C VAL A 59 -10.34 2.80 8.74
N ILE A 60 -10.95 3.13 7.60
CA ILE A 60 -12.38 3.47 7.50
C ILE A 60 -13.25 2.22 7.62
N ASN A 61 -12.87 1.12 6.95
CA ASN A 61 -13.59 -0.16 7.02
C ASN A 61 -12.76 -1.20 7.78
N PRO A 62 -12.97 -1.32 9.11
CA PRO A 62 -12.25 -2.30 9.93
C PRO A 62 -12.63 -3.73 9.57
N VAL A 63 -11.81 -4.67 10.05
CA VAL A 63 -11.91 -6.09 9.71
C VAL A 63 -12.69 -6.82 10.78
N ASP A 64 -13.54 -7.74 10.35
CA ASP A 64 -14.22 -8.67 11.25
C ASP A 64 -13.23 -9.54 12.04
N ASN A 65 -13.41 -9.61 13.35
CA ASN A 65 -12.55 -10.34 14.28
C ASN A 65 -12.57 -11.87 14.06
N GLY A 66 -13.51 -12.39 13.27
CA GLY A 66 -13.62 -13.83 12.97
C GLY A 66 -12.61 -14.38 11.94
N VAL A 67 -11.76 -13.56 11.32
CA VAL A 67 -10.79 -14.04 10.32
C VAL A 67 -9.46 -14.39 10.98
N PRO A 68 -8.97 -15.65 10.88
CA PRO A 68 -7.66 -16.02 11.41
C PRO A 68 -6.52 -15.39 10.58
N PRO A 69 -5.44 -14.91 11.21
CA PRO A 69 -4.28 -14.36 10.50
C PRO A 69 -3.47 -15.46 9.82
N LEU A 70 -2.88 -15.16 8.65
CA LEU A 70 -1.91 -16.05 8.00
C LEU A 70 -0.56 -15.97 8.72
N PHE A 71 -0.16 -14.77 9.11
CA PHE A 71 1.10 -14.49 9.77
C PHE A 71 0.87 -14.01 11.19
N THR A 72 1.70 -14.51 12.10
CA THR A 72 1.88 -13.94 13.44
C THR A 72 2.50 -12.53 13.33
N PRO A 73 2.38 -11.70 14.38
CA PRO A 73 3.03 -10.39 14.39
C PRO A 73 4.54 -10.44 14.12
N THR A 74 5.25 -11.45 14.65
CA THR A 74 6.69 -11.63 14.42
C THR A 74 7.00 -11.98 12.96
N GLU A 75 6.19 -12.84 12.33
CA GLU A 75 6.33 -13.15 10.90
C GLU A 75 6.03 -11.93 10.02
N MET A 76 5.03 -11.10 10.39
CA MET A 76 4.75 -9.85 9.68
C MET A 76 5.88 -8.82 9.82
N ALA A 77 6.50 -8.73 11.00
CA ALA A 77 7.66 -7.85 11.21
C ALA A 77 8.80 -8.21 10.23
N ALA A 78 9.09 -9.50 10.07
CA ALA A 78 10.11 -9.98 9.13
C ALA A 78 9.77 -9.62 7.67
N ILE A 79 8.49 -9.65 7.29
CA ILE A 79 8.02 -9.23 5.96
C ILE A 79 8.25 -7.73 5.76
N PHE A 80 7.88 -6.89 6.74
CA PHE A 80 8.12 -5.44 6.65
C PHE A 80 9.61 -5.10 6.56
N GLU A 81 10.43 -5.70 7.41
CA GLU A 81 11.89 -5.50 7.41
C GLU A 81 12.52 -5.92 6.08
N ALA A 82 12.12 -7.07 5.53
CA ALA A 82 12.66 -7.56 4.28
C ALA A 82 12.27 -6.68 3.10
N ASN A 83 11.00 -6.23 3.02
CA ASN A 83 10.59 -5.30 1.98
C ASN A 83 11.32 -3.96 2.10
N ASN A 84 11.47 -3.44 3.31
CA ASN A 84 12.22 -2.20 3.54
C ASN A 84 13.68 -2.35 3.05
N GLY A 85 14.35 -3.44 3.43
CA GLY A 85 15.72 -3.70 2.99
C GLY A 85 15.85 -3.92 1.47
N LEU A 86 14.86 -4.54 0.83
CA LEU A 86 14.85 -4.68 -0.64
C LEU A 86 14.62 -3.35 -1.35
N ILE A 87 13.76 -2.48 -0.81
CA ILE A 87 13.54 -1.13 -1.33
C ILE A 87 14.83 -0.31 -1.23
N GLU A 88 15.45 -0.29 -0.04
CA GLU A 88 16.71 0.41 0.18
C GLU A 88 17.84 -0.07 -0.73
N ALA A 89 17.94 -1.39 -0.95
CA ALA A 89 19.03 -1.98 -1.70
C ALA A 89 18.84 -1.95 -3.22
N LEU A 90 17.60 -2.08 -3.73
CA LEU A 90 17.36 -2.35 -5.16
C LEU A 90 16.58 -1.25 -5.86
N LEU A 91 15.83 -0.41 -5.15
CA LEU A 91 15.03 0.61 -5.80
C LEU A 91 15.86 1.74 -6.45
N PRO A 92 16.98 2.21 -5.87
CA PRO A 92 17.85 3.19 -6.54
C PRO A 92 18.36 2.68 -7.90
N ASP A 93 18.95 1.48 -7.90
CA ASP A 93 19.46 0.82 -9.11
C ASP A 93 18.34 0.62 -10.15
N TYR A 94 17.13 0.32 -9.69
CA TYR A 94 15.97 0.14 -10.55
C TYR A 94 15.54 1.44 -11.25
N ILE A 95 15.65 2.58 -10.57
CA ILE A 95 15.29 3.91 -11.12
C ILE A 95 16.36 4.40 -12.08
N ASP A 96 17.63 4.21 -11.72
CA ASP A 96 18.76 4.48 -12.62
C ASP A 96 18.62 3.68 -13.92
N HIS A 97 18.17 2.43 -13.84
CA HIS A 97 17.91 1.59 -15.01
C HIS A 97 16.72 2.07 -15.87
N LEU A 98 15.72 2.71 -15.26
CA LEU A 98 14.57 3.28 -15.97
C LEU A 98 14.89 4.58 -16.72
N GLY A 99 16.11 5.11 -16.57
CA GLY A 99 16.63 6.23 -17.36
C GLY A 99 16.25 7.60 -16.82
N ASP A 100 16.00 7.73 -15.51
CA ASP A 100 15.88 9.05 -14.88
C ASP A 100 17.30 9.65 -14.71
N GLU A 101 17.55 10.84 -15.26
CA GLU A 101 18.88 11.48 -15.26
C GLU A 101 19.22 12.17 -13.91
N GLY A 102 18.34 12.06 -12.91
CA GLY A 102 18.54 12.58 -11.56
C GLY A 102 19.42 11.67 -10.71
N THR A 103 20.12 12.23 -9.72
CA THR A 103 20.73 11.41 -8.65
C THR A 103 19.60 10.68 -7.92
N GLY A 104 19.46 9.37 -8.14
CA GLY A 104 18.40 8.51 -7.62
C GLY A 104 18.41 8.35 -6.09
N SER A 105 18.25 9.44 -5.34
CA SER A 105 18.02 9.39 -3.91
C SER A 105 16.57 8.96 -3.65
N LEU A 106 16.38 8.00 -2.75
CA LEU A 106 15.05 7.55 -2.33
C LEU A 106 14.23 8.68 -1.72
N ASP A 107 14.90 9.69 -1.15
CA ASP A 107 14.27 10.84 -0.52
C ASP A 107 13.57 11.78 -1.51
N ASP A 108 13.97 11.73 -2.78
CA ASP A 108 13.39 12.55 -3.86
C ASP A 108 12.24 11.82 -4.59
N LEU A 109 11.96 10.57 -4.22
CA LEU A 109 10.93 9.77 -4.85
C LEU A 109 9.57 9.95 -4.20
N TYR A 110 8.59 10.27 -5.04
CA TYR A 110 7.19 10.35 -4.64
C TYR A 110 6.40 9.23 -5.27
N VAL A 111 5.65 8.52 -4.45
CA VAL A 111 4.62 7.59 -4.91
C VAL A 111 3.27 8.27 -4.88
N ARG A 112 2.41 7.94 -5.83
CA ARG A 112 1.11 8.59 -6.02
C ARG A 112 -0.03 7.60 -5.95
N ARG A 113 -1.18 8.09 -5.51
CA ARG A 113 -2.43 7.33 -5.51
C ARG A 113 -3.63 8.21 -5.78
N GLY A 114 -4.46 7.80 -6.73
CA GLY A 114 -5.78 8.37 -6.98
C GLY A 114 -6.82 7.77 -6.05
N VAL A 115 -7.57 8.61 -5.35
CA VAL A 115 -8.66 8.24 -4.45
C VAL A 115 -9.88 9.13 -4.69
N TYR A 116 -11.06 8.65 -4.32
CA TYR A 116 -12.26 9.49 -4.22
C TYR A 116 -12.51 9.77 -2.74
N MET A 117 -12.38 11.03 -2.33
CA MET A 117 -12.56 11.46 -0.94
C MET A 117 -13.97 12.02 -0.76
N ALA A 118 -14.78 11.39 0.11
CA ALA A 118 -16.15 11.86 0.38
C ALA A 118 -16.18 13.23 1.08
N ALA A 119 -15.15 13.53 1.88
CA ALA A 119 -14.84 14.84 2.43
C ALA A 119 -13.32 15.00 2.39
N VAL A 120 -12.84 16.21 2.14
CA VAL A 120 -11.41 16.56 2.26
C VAL A 120 -11.03 16.45 3.74
N ASP A 121 -10.51 15.29 4.12
CA ASP A 121 -9.98 15.04 5.45
C ASP A 121 -8.58 15.64 5.54
N THR A 122 -8.25 16.27 6.68
CA THR A 122 -6.91 16.83 6.91
C THR A 122 -5.91 15.76 7.33
N VAL A 123 -6.39 14.55 7.63
CA VAL A 123 -5.60 13.41 8.07
C VAL A 123 -5.77 12.23 7.12
N ARG A 124 -4.67 11.56 6.82
CA ARG A 124 -4.71 10.37 5.96
C ARG A 124 -5.40 9.19 6.64
N ARG A 125 -6.50 8.71 6.06
CA ARG A 125 -7.18 7.47 6.45
C ARG A 125 -7.40 6.53 5.28
N GLU A 126 -7.04 5.27 5.45
CA GLU A 126 -7.16 4.25 4.42
C GLU A 126 -8.52 3.58 4.42
N LEU A 127 -9.06 3.29 3.22
CA LEU A 127 -10.36 2.61 3.11
C LEU A 127 -10.31 1.19 3.72
N HIS A 128 -9.15 0.53 3.61
CA HIS A 128 -8.89 -0.82 4.11
C HIS A 128 -7.43 -0.92 4.59
N TYR A 129 -7.09 -2.05 5.23
CA TYR A 129 -5.73 -2.34 5.71
C TYR A 129 -4.65 -2.50 4.63
N LEU A 130 -4.98 -2.49 3.34
CA LEU A 130 -3.98 -2.44 2.29
C LEU A 130 -4.39 -1.50 1.18
N SER A 131 -3.37 -0.80 0.71
CA SER A 131 -3.51 0.31 -0.23
C SER A 131 -2.39 0.30 -1.24
N SER A 132 -2.71 0.57 -2.52
CA SER A 132 -1.71 0.66 -3.58
C SER A 132 -1.27 2.09 -3.79
N TYR A 133 0.04 2.32 -3.79
CA TYR A 133 0.69 3.53 -4.27
C TYR A 133 1.55 3.17 -5.48
N SER A 134 1.73 4.08 -6.43
CA SER A 134 2.43 3.80 -7.67
C SER A 134 3.47 4.88 -8.00
N LEU A 135 4.62 4.50 -8.56
CA LEU A 135 5.68 5.46 -8.94
C LEU A 135 5.34 6.26 -10.21
N THR A 136 4.84 5.59 -11.24
CA THR A 136 4.68 6.19 -12.57
C THR A 136 3.35 5.77 -13.16
N VAL A 137 2.33 6.61 -12.99
CA VAL A 137 0.97 6.30 -13.47
C VAL A 137 0.30 7.60 -13.89
N GLY A 138 -0.28 7.61 -15.09
CA GLY A 138 -1.09 8.74 -15.55
C GLY A 138 -2.35 8.89 -14.69
N PRO A 139 -2.91 10.11 -14.52
CA PRO A 139 -4.07 10.34 -13.65
C PRO A 139 -5.23 9.35 -13.86
N VAL A 140 -5.51 9.00 -15.12
CA VAL A 140 -6.57 8.04 -15.50
C VAL A 140 -6.38 6.67 -14.85
N GLU A 141 -5.18 6.12 -14.91
CA GLU A 141 -4.85 4.80 -14.38
C GLU A 141 -4.88 4.77 -12.84
N GLN A 142 -4.63 5.91 -12.19
CA GLN A 142 -4.74 6.06 -10.74
C GLN A 142 -6.19 6.01 -10.26
N PHE A 143 -7.12 6.59 -11.02
CA PHE A 143 -8.56 6.61 -10.68
C PHE A 143 -9.29 5.32 -11.05
N VAL A 144 -8.86 4.58 -12.07
CA VAL A 144 -9.47 3.28 -12.43
C VAL A 144 -9.47 2.30 -11.24
N GLN A 145 -8.55 2.45 -10.28
CA GLN A 145 -8.46 1.58 -9.11
C GLN A 145 -9.45 1.93 -7.99
N THR A 146 -9.95 3.16 -7.94
CA THR A 146 -10.83 3.69 -6.88
C THR A 146 -12.20 4.11 -7.39
N TRP A 147 -12.36 4.21 -8.71
CA TRP A 147 -13.62 4.46 -9.38
C TRP A 147 -14.54 3.24 -9.24
N THR A 148 -15.72 3.46 -8.64
CA THR A 148 -16.83 2.53 -8.70
C THR A 148 -18.12 3.26 -8.98
N PRO A 149 -19.15 2.58 -9.54
CA PRO A 149 -20.48 3.16 -9.67
C PRO A 149 -21.03 3.71 -8.35
N ALA A 150 -20.64 3.12 -7.22
CA ALA A 150 -21.02 3.57 -5.88
C ALA A 150 -20.23 4.80 -5.37
N THR A 151 -19.05 5.09 -5.92
CA THR A 151 -18.19 6.21 -5.51
C THR A 151 -18.16 7.36 -6.52
N ARG A 152 -18.78 7.16 -7.69
CA ARG A 152 -18.78 8.08 -8.83
C ARG A 152 -19.28 9.48 -8.47
N ASP A 153 -20.28 9.57 -7.59
CA ASP A 153 -20.95 10.81 -7.22
C ASP A 153 -20.87 11.12 -5.72
N THR A 154 -20.01 10.40 -4.98
CA THR A 154 -19.96 10.47 -3.51
C THR A 154 -18.70 11.13 -2.97
N GLY A 155 -17.82 11.66 -3.82
CA GLY A 155 -16.57 12.26 -3.37
C GLY A 155 -15.81 13.00 -4.45
N GLU A 156 -14.86 13.81 -4.02
CA GLU A 156 -13.98 14.59 -4.87
C GLU A 156 -12.81 13.71 -5.35
N PRO A 157 -12.47 13.72 -6.65
CA PRO A 157 -11.30 13.01 -7.13
C PRO A 157 -10.04 13.69 -6.59
N SER A 158 -9.19 12.92 -5.93
CA SER A 158 -7.97 13.41 -5.30
C SER A 158 -6.78 12.54 -5.63
N ILE A 159 -5.62 13.16 -5.86
CA ILE A 159 -4.33 12.49 -5.94
C ILE A 159 -3.57 12.78 -4.66
N ILE A 160 -3.05 11.72 -4.06
CA ILE A 160 -2.21 11.78 -2.86
C ILE A 160 -0.79 11.41 -3.28
N SER A 161 0.14 12.32 -3.02
CA SER A 161 1.58 12.15 -3.19
C SER A 161 2.23 11.89 -1.84
N ALA A 162 3.02 10.83 -1.73
CA ALA A 162 3.76 10.50 -0.51
C ALA A 162 5.24 10.34 -0.85
N PRO A 163 6.15 11.00 -0.13
CA PRO A 163 7.57 10.71 -0.26
C PRO A 163 7.80 9.25 0.17
N LEU A 164 8.62 8.52 -0.56
CA LEU A 164 8.85 7.10 -0.31
C LEU A 164 9.28 6.80 1.13
N PRO A 165 10.16 7.58 1.79
CA PRO A 165 10.52 7.37 3.19
C PRO A 165 9.32 7.37 4.15
N ALA A 166 8.25 8.10 3.84
CA ALA A 166 7.05 8.15 4.68
C ALA A 166 6.24 6.83 4.65
N ILE A 167 6.40 6.01 3.61
CA ILE A 167 5.65 4.77 3.45
C ILE A 167 6.53 3.50 3.46
N GLN A 168 7.84 3.62 3.29
CA GLN A 168 8.76 2.49 3.08
C GLN A 168 8.66 1.41 4.17
N HIS A 169 8.59 1.83 5.43
CA HIS A 169 8.53 0.97 6.60
C HIS A 169 7.20 0.22 6.73
N ARG A 170 6.20 0.57 5.91
CA ARG A 170 4.86 -0.05 5.88
C ARG A 170 4.57 -0.75 4.56
N VAL A 171 5.57 -0.92 3.70
CA VAL A 171 5.41 -1.70 2.46
C VAL A 171 5.33 -3.18 2.81
N VAL A 172 4.18 -3.77 2.50
CA VAL A 172 3.92 -5.21 2.67
C VAL A 172 4.36 -5.99 1.44
N ALA A 173 4.23 -5.40 0.27
CA ALA A 173 4.58 -6.02 -1.00
C ALA A 173 4.96 -4.94 -2.02
N PHE A 174 5.99 -5.23 -2.82
CA PHE A 174 6.36 -4.42 -3.99
C PHE A 174 6.34 -5.31 -5.22
N ALA A 175 5.60 -4.91 -6.26
CA ALA A 175 5.34 -5.77 -7.41
C ALA A 175 6.63 -6.29 -8.10
N PRO A 176 7.68 -5.48 -8.31
CA PRO A 176 8.97 -5.95 -8.83
C PRO A 176 9.68 -7.04 -8.02
N PHE A 177 9.38 -7.19 -6.74
CA PHE A 177 10.00 -8.21 -5.89
C PHE A 177 9.14 -9.48 -5.77
N ILE A 178 7.96 -9.51 -6.39
CA ILE A 178 7.05 -10.65 -6.38
C ILE A 178 7.12 -11.35 -7.73
N GLN A 179 7.62 -12.59 -7.71
CA GLN A 179 7.74 -13.40 -8.91
C GLN A 179 6.38 -13.56 -9.62
N SER A 180 6.37 -13.34 -10.93
CA SER A 180 5.19 -13.45 -11.80
C SER A 180 4.09 -12.40 -11.55
N MET A 181 4.36 -11.37 -10.76
CA MET A 181 3.46 -10.22 -10.65
C MET A 181 3.66 -9.29 -11.84
N ASP A 182 2.56 -8.78 -12.41
CA ASP A 182 2.63 -7.86 -13.54
C ASP A 182 3.35 -6.56 -13.15
N LEU A 183 4.47 -6.31 -13.82
CA LEU A 183 5.37 -5.18 -13.62
C LEU A 183 4.90 -3.91 -14.32
N SER A 184 3.83 -3.98 -15.12
CA SER A 184 3.28 -2.84 -15.85
C SER A 184 2.88 -1.67 -14.95
N GLN A 185 2.71 -1.92 -13.65
CA GLN A 185 2.33 -0.92 -12.66
C GLN A 185 3.24 -1.08 -11.44
N LEU A 186 4.26 -0.21 -11.34
CA LEU A 186 5.22 -0.12 -10.22
C LEU A 186 4.51 0.18 -8.89
N LYS A 187 3.86 -0.84 -8.34
CA LYS A 187 2.93 -0.73 -7.23
C LYS A 187 3.57 -1.15 -5.93
N PHE A 188 3.52 -0.22 -4.97
CA PHE A 188 3.73 -0.47 -3.56
C PHE A 188 2.39 -0.81 -2.93
N VAL A 189 2.34 -1.94 -2.23
CA VAL A 189 1.22 -2.30 -1.39
C VAL A 189 1.58 -1.98 0.05
N VAL A 190 0.87 -1.03 0.63
CA VAL A 190 1.23 -0.37 1.88
C VAL A 190 0.13 -0.61 2.92
N ALA A 191 0.55 -0.91 4.16
CA ALA A 191 -0.29 -0.99 5.35
C ALA A 191 -0.78 0.40 5.79
N PRO A 192 -1.87 0.52 6.57
CA PRO A 192 -2.43 1.81 6.93
C PRO A 192 -1.52 2.57 7.90
N PRO A 193 -1.55 3.90 7.93
CA PRO A 193 -0.80 4.67 8.93
C PRO A 193 -1.07 4.19 10.36
N VAL A 194 -0.05 4.21 11.22
CA VAL A 194 -0.17 3.98 12.68
C VAL A 194 -0.07 5.27 13.47
N GLU A 195 0.27 6.36 12.79
CA GLU A 195 0.37 7.71 13.32
C GLU A 195 -0.43 8.66 12.43
N GLU A 196 -0.73 9.84 12.97
CA GLU A 196 -1.42 10.87 12.22
C GLU A 196 -0.50 11.39 11.12
N ILE A 197 -0.92 11.23 9.86
CA ILE A 197 -0.23 11.79 8.69
C ILE A 197 -1.09 12.94 8.16
N PRO A 198 -0.71 14.20 8.42
CA PRO A 198 -1.37 15.35 7.86
C PRO A 198 -1.29 15.38 6.33
N LEU A 199 -2.36 15.85 5.70
CA LEU A 199 -2.42 16.11 4.26
C LEU A 199 -2.32 17.61 4.01
N GLN A 200 -1.31 18.03 3.26
CA GLN A 200 -1.21 19.39 2.74
C GLN A 200 -1.88 19.46 1.37
N GLY A 201 -2.81 20.39 1.17
CA GLY A 201 -3.41 20.63 -0.14
C GLY A 201 -2.51 21.47 -1.04
N ASP A 202 -2.17 20.94 -2.22
CA ASP A 202 -1.26 21.57 -3.18
C ASP A 202 -2.00 22.29 -4.32
N GLY A 203 -3.32 22.10 -4.41
CA GLY A 203 -4.19 22.81 -5.36
C GLY A 203 -5.16 21.88 -6.08
N ILE A 204 -5.76 22.42 -7.15
CA ILE A 204 -6.71 21.71 -8.00
C ILE A 204 -6.26 21.84 -9.45
N HIS A 205 -5.97 20.71 -10.10
CA HIS A 205 -5.55 20.66 -11.50
C HIS A 205 -6.49 19.74 -12.30
N GLY A 206 -7.07 20.26 -13.38
CA GLY A 206 -8.01 19.47 -14.20
C GLY A 206 -9.24 18.96 -13.45
N GLY A 207 -9.64 19.63 -12.37
CA GLY A 207 -10.74 19.20 -11.48
C GLY A 207 -10.37 18.11 -10.47
N ILE A 208 -9.08 17.80 -10.33
CA ILE A 208 -8.54 16.84 -9.36
C ILE A 208 -7.82 17.61 -8.25
N HIS A 209 -8.14 17.29 -7.00
CA HIS A 209 -7.46 17.86 -5.83
C HIS A 209 -6.14 17.12 -5.58
N GLU A 210 -5.06 17.86 -5.36
CA GLU A 210 -3.75 17.28 -5.07
C GLU A 210 -3.37 17.51 -3.62
N PHE A 211 -2.87 16.45 -2.98
CA PHE A 211 -2.41 16.46 -1.60
C PHE A 211 -1.05 15.79 -1.46
N THR A 212 -0.23 16.31 -0.54
CA THR A 212 1.06 15.71 -0.17
C THR A 212 1.12 15.39 1.32
N PHE A 213 1.82 14.31 1.68
CA PHE A 213 2.09 13.94 3.07
C PHE A 213 3.06 14.95 3.71
N ARG A 214 2.81 15.31 4.97
CA ARG A 214 3.65 16.23 5.75
C ARG A 214 4.15 15.60 7.05
#